data_AF-A0A350VXE6-F1
#
_entry.id   AF-A0A350VXE6-F1
#
_cell.length_a   1.000
_cell.length_b   1.000
_cell.length_c   1.000
_cell.angle_alpha   90.00
_cell.angle_beta   90.00
_cell.angle_gamma   90.00
#
_symmetry.space_group_name_H-M   'P 1'
#
loop_
_entity.id
_entity.type
_entity.pdbx_description
1 polymer ?
#
loop_
_entity_poly.entity_id
_entity_poly.type
_entity_poly.pdbx_seq_one_letter_code
_entity_poly.pdbx_strand_id
1 'polypeptide(L)'
;MKFNRDLEVRVMSQQENPIVFISYSQDSLSFADQVLSFANKLRREGIDAILDQYEEAPSEGWPRWMENSINRADYVIVIGSKGYYDKIYGNVELGKGRGVKWEGNLIYQKLYMSDTMNNKYIPVVFDESDLQK
;
A
#
# COMPACT_ATOMS: atom_id res chain seq x y z
N MET A 1 -27.48 44.77 -2.74
CA MET A 1 -27.00 43.63 -3.54
C MET A 1 -26.56 42.56 -2.56
N LYS A 2 -27.38 41.53 -2.33
CA LYS A 2 -27.09 40.48 -1.34
C LYS A 2 -26.08 39.52 -1.97
N PHE A 3 -24.89 39.41 -1.37
CA PHE A 3 -23.95 38.33 -1.67
C PHE A 3 -24.63 37.00 -1.32
N ASN A 4 -24.82 36.13 -2.31
CA ASN A 4 -25.33 34.78 -2.11
C ASN A 4 -24.26 33.95 -1.38
N ARG A 5 -24.34 33.90 -0.05
CA ARG A 5 -23.59 32.93 0.78
C ARG A 5 -23.85 31.48 0.37
N ASP A 6 -24.96 31.21 -0.30
CA ASP A 6 -25.37 29.87 -0.73
C ASP A 6 -24.49 29.29 -1.86
N LEU A 7 -23.71 30.12 -2.57
CA LEU A 7 -22.76 29.62 -3.59
C LEU A 7 -21.42 29.16 -2.99
N GLU A 8 -20.95 29.76 -1.89
CA GLU A 8 -19.72 29.30 -1.21
C GLU A 8 -19.94 27.97 -0.47
N VAL A 9 -21.17 27.68 -0.05
CA VAL A 9 -21.52 26.42 0.64
C VAL A 9 -21.53 25.22 -0.32
N ARG A 10 -21.60 25.43 -1.65
CA ARG A 10 -21.62 24.34 -2.64
C ARG A 10 -20.24 23.84 -3.08
N VAL A 11 -19.16 24.43 -2.57
CA VAL A 11 -17.80 23.88 -2.67
C VAL A 11 -17.31 23.47 -1.28
N MET A 12 -18.20 22.90 -0.47
CA MET A 12 -17.77 22.02 0.61
C MET A 12 -17.32 20.73 -0.05
N SER A 13 -16.01 20.50 -0.07
CA SER A 13 -15.40 19.24 -0.50
C SER A 13 -16.24 18.06 -0.03
N GLN A 14 -16.74 17.25 -0.97
CA GLN A 14 -16.99 15.84 -0.68
C GLN A 14 -15.68 15.37 -0.05
N GLN A 15 -15.68 15.08 1.25
CA GLN A 15 -14.49 14.58 1.90
C GLN A 15 -14.32 13.16 1.37
N GLU A 16 -13.60 13.02 0.25
CA GLU A 16 -13.31 11.73 -0.34
C GLU A 16 -12.61 10.88 0.71
N ASN A 17 -13.03 9.63 0.84
CA ASN A 17 -12.41 8.67 1.75
C ASN A 17 -10.91 8.61 1.44
N PRO A 18 -10.02 8.65 2.46
CA PRO A 18 -8.60 8.47 2.22
C PRO A 18 -8.33 7.16 1.49
N ILE A 19 -7.54 7.20 0.43
CA ILE A 19 -7.15 6.03 -0.34
C ILE A 19 -5.84 5.51 0.24
N VAL A 20 -5.81 4.23 0.58
CA VAL A 20 -4.59 3.58 1.06
C VAL A 20 -4.20 2.42 0.18
N PHE A 21 -2.91 2.32 -0.14
CA PHE A 21 -2.35 1.11 -0.76
C PHE A 21 -1.67 0.26 0.30
N ILE A 22 -2.03 -1.01 0.40
CA ILE A 22 -1.44 -1.93 1.36
C ILE A 22 -0.34 -2.75 0.68
N SER A 23 0.89 -2.56 1.14
CA SER A 23 2.03 -3.38 0.76
C SER A 23 2.37 -4.36 1.86
N TYR A 24 2.48 -5.64 1.50
CA TYR A 24 2.86 -6.70 2.41
C TYR A 24 3.64 -7.78 1.66
N SER A 25 4.19 -8.73 2.40
CA SER A 25 4.80 -9.92 1.83
C SER A 25 3.83 -11.10 1.92
N GLN A 26 3.61 -11.79 0.81
CA GLN A 26 2.88 -13.06 0.79
C GLN A 26 3.73 -14.18 1.41
N ASP A 27 3.85 -14.17 2.74
CA ASP A 27 4.69 -15.09 3.51
C ASP A 27 3.99 -16.43 3.77
N SER A 28 2.70 -16.37 4.11
CA SER A 28 1.85 -17.53 4.36
C SER A 28 0.39 -17.18 4.05
N LEU A 29 -0.44 -18.22 3.82
CA LEU A 29 -1.89 -18.02 3.62
C LEU A 29 -2.54 -17.36 4.83
N SER A 30 -2.17 -17.76 6.05
CA SER A 30 -2.72 -17.17 7.27
C SER A 30 -2.36 -15.69 7.42
N PHE A 31 -1.14 -15.30 7.03
CA PHE A 31 -0.74 -13.89 7.04
C PHE A 31 -1.48 -13.08 5.96
N ALA A 32 -1.64 -13.65 4.76
CA ALA A 32 -2.42 -13.03 3.70
C ALA A 32 -3.90 -12.81 4.11
N ASP A 33 -4.51 -13.79 4.79
CA ASP A 33 -5.87 -13.68 5.33
C ASP A 33 -5.97 -12.58 6.40
N GLN A 34 -4.95 -12.41 7.23
CA GLN A 34 -4.88 -11.35 8.23
C GLN A 34 -4.80 -9.96 7.58
N VAL A 35 -3.97 -9.82 6.54
CA VAL A 35 -3.89 -8.59 5.73
C VAL A 35 -5.23 -8.28 5.05
N LEU A 36 -5.91 -9.29 4.51
CA LEU A 36 -7.24 -9.12 3.90
C LEU A 36 -8.28 -8.67 4.93
N SER A 37 -8.28 -9.28 6.13
CA SER A 37 -9.16 -8.89 7.23
C SER A 37 -8.94 -7.42 7.65
N PHE A 38 -7.66 -7.01 7.71
CA PHE A 38 -7.28 -5.64 7.99
C PHE A 38 -7.74 -4.67 6.89
N ALA A 39 -7.52 -4.99 5.61
CA ALA A 39 -8.00 -4.18 4.48
C ALA A 39 -9.53 -4.03 4.48
N ASN A 40 -10.25 -5.13 4.71
CA ASN A 40 -11.70 -5.13 4.84
C ASN A 40 -12.18 -4.26 6.02
N LYS A 41 -11.43 -4.25 7.14
CA LYS A 41 -11.73 -3.38 8.28
C LYS A 41 -11.60 -1.91 7.91
N LEU A 42 -10.49 -1.51 7.28
CA LEU A 42 -10.27 -0.13 6.83
C LEU A 42 -11.42 0.35 5.93
N ARG A 43 -11.84 -0.49 4.96
CA ARG A 43 -12.97 -0.18 4.07
C ARG A 43 -14.30 0.00 4.80
N ARG A 44 -14.56 -0.81 5.83
CA ARG A 44 -15.74 -0.63 6.69
C ARG A 44 -15.69 0.66 7.51
N GLU A 45 -14.50 1.18 7.80
CA GLU A 45 -14.27 2.40 8.56
C GLU A 45 -14.16 3.67 7.67
N GLY A 46 -14.43 3.55 6.36
CA GLY A 46 -14.42 4.68 5.43
C GLY A 46 -13.03 5.02 4.86
N ILE A 47 -12.12 4.04 4.82
CA ILE A 47 -10.80 4.16 4.18
C ILE A 47 -10.77 3.24 2.96
N ASP A 48 -10.53 3.81 1.78
CA ASP A 48 -10.56 3.08 0.53
C ASP A 48 -9.24 2.30 0.33
N ALA A 49 -9.20 1.08 0.86
CA ALA A 49 -8.03 0.21 0.77
C ALA A 49 -7.91 -0.50 -0.59
N ILE A 50 -6.78 -0.28 -1.25
CA ILE A 50 -6.28 -1.00 -2.41
C ILE A 50 -5.39 -2.14 -1.91
N LEU A 51 -5.73 -3.37 -2.32
CA LEU A 51 -5.02 -4.61 -2.01
C LEU A 51 -4.99 -5.49 -3.26
N ASP A 52 -3.87 -6.18 -3.48
CA ASP A 52 -3.67 -7.12 -4.60
C ASP A 52 -4.70 -8.27 -4.59
N GLN A 53 -5.11 -8.74 -3.41
CA GLN A 53 -6.11 -9.81 -3.26
C GLN A 53 -7.52 -9.44 -3.77
N TYR A 54 -7.79 -8.16 -4.04
CA TYR A 54 -9.03 -7.73 -4.71
C TYR A 54 -8.92 -7.74 -6.24
N GLU A 55 -7.74 -7.97 -6.78
CA GLU A 55 -7.43 -7.94 -8.20
C GLU A 55 -6.97 -9.33 -8.67
N GLU A 56 -7.65 -9.89 -9.66
CA GLU A 56 -7.32 -11.25 -10.14
C GLU A 56 -6.18 -11.24 -11.16
N ALA A 57 -6.21 -10.30 -12.11
CA ALA A 57 -5.25 -10.21 -13.20
C ALA A 57 -5.33 -8.81 -13.86
N PRO A 58 -4.54 -7.83 -13.40
CA PRO A 58 -4.61 -6.49 -13.94
C PRO A 58 -4.14 -6.50 -15.39
N SER A 59 -4.98 -6.01 -16.31
CA SER A 59 -4.69 -5.98 -17.76
C SER A 59 -3.42 -5.18 -18.12
N GLU A 60 -3.05 -4.22 -17.27
CA GLU A 60 -1.83 -3.43 -17.39
C GLU A 60 -0.56 -4.12 -16.83
N GLY A 61 -0.73 -5.29 -16.21
CA GLY A 61 0.30 -6.05 -15.51
C GLY A 61 0.55 -5.56 -14.08
N TRP A 62 0.96 -6.48 -13.21
CA TRP A 62 1.22 -6.22 -11.78
C TRP A 62 2.18 -5.04 -11.51
N PRO A 63 3.31 -4.88 -12.23
CA PRO A 63 4.21 -3.76 -11.96
C PRO A 63 3.57 -2.39 -12.18
N ARG A 64 2.81 -2.24 -13.27
CA ARG A 64 2.15 -0.97 -13.61
C ARG A 64 0.95 -0.70 -12.71
N TRP A 65 0.18 -1.73 -12.40
CA TRP A 65 -0.91 -1.65 -11.42
C TRP A 65 -0.42 -1.21 -10.04
N MET A 66 0.72 -1.75 -9.60
CA MET A 66 1.33 -1.38 -8.32
C MET A 66 1.79 0.08 -8.33
N GLU A 67 2.49 0.50 -9.38
CA GLU A 67 2.94 1.89 -9.51
C GLU A 67 1.76 2.87 -9.51
N ASN A 68 0.72 2.58 -10.29
CA ASN A 68 -0.50 3.38 -10.35
C ASN A 68 -1.23 3.41 -9.00
N SER A 69 -1.31 2.28 -8.32
CA SER A 69 -1.93 2.17 -7.00
C SER A 69 -1.18 2.99 -5.95
N ILE A 70 0.15 2.94 -5.94
CA ILE A 70 0.99 3.79 -5.09
C ILE A 70 0.77 5.27 -5.42
N ASN A 71 0.74 5.63 -6.70
CA ASN A 71 0.59 7.03 -7.11
C ASN A 71 -0.79 7.59 -6.74
N ARG A 72 -1.85 6.79 -6.87
CA ARG A 72 -3.24 7.16 -6.54
C ARG A 72 -3.50 7.23 -5.03
N ALA A 73 -2.84 6.40 -4.23
CA ALA A 73 -3.10 6.37 -2.80
C ALA A 73 -2.60 7.65 -2.08
N ASP A 74 -3.35 8.11 -1.09
CA ASP A 74 -2.91 9.18 -0.18
C ASP A 74 -1.80 8.64 0.73
N TYR A 75 -1.97 7.41 1.21
CA TYR A 75 -1.02 6.73 2.08
C TYR A 75 -0.69 5.32 1.56
N VAL A 76 0.51 4.84 1.89
CA VAL A 76 0.95 3.47 1.65
C VAL A 76 1.18 2.82 3.01
N ILE A 77 0.35 1.85 3.36
CA ILE A 77 0.55 1.05 4.57
C ILE A 77 1.54 -0.06 4.24
N VAL A 78 2.67 -0.07 4.93
CA VAL A 78 3.71 -1.12 4.77
C VAL A 78 3.58 -2.07 5.94
N ILE A 79 3.04 -3.27 5.68
CA ILE A 79 2.94 -4.33 6.67
C ILE A 79 4.31 -5.00 6.81
N GLY A 80 4.99 -4.68 7.92
CA GLY A 80 6.28 -5.27 8.27
C GLY A 80 6.12 -6.72 8.66
N SER A 81 6.95 -7.58 8.06
CA SER A 81 7.13 -8.98 8.43
C SER A 81 8.58 -9.38 8.16
N LYS A 82 9.01 -10.51 8.73
CA LYS A 82 10.32 -11.08 8.42
C LYS A 82 10.49 -11.32 6.91
N GLY A 83 9.48 -11.87 6.23
CA GLY A 83 9.57 -12.11 4.80
C GLY A 83 9.61 -10.83 3.96
N TYR A 84 8.95 -9.76 4.42
CA TYR A 84 9.09 -8.44 3.80
C TYR A 84 10.53 -7.90 3.93
N TYR A 85 11.12 -8.02 5.13
CA TYR A 85 12.50 -7.64 5.38
C TYR A 85 13.48 -8.45 4.53
N ASP A 86 13.32 -9.77 4.48
CA ASP A 86 14.19 -10.67 3.71
C ASP A 86 14.08 -10.42 2.19
N LYS A 87 12.92 -9.99 1.68
CA LYS A 87 12.77 -9.59 0.27
C LYS A 87 13.49 -8.30 -0.09
N ILE A 88 13.64 -7.37 0.86
CA ILE A 88 14.33 -6.09 0.65
C ILE A 88 15.85 -6.26 0.86
N TYR A 89 16.25 -6.93 1.94
CA TYR A 89 17.64 -6.97 2.42
C TYR A 89 18.32 -8.33 2.26
N GLY A 90 17.56 -9.41 2.10
CA GLY A 90 18.12 -10.73 1.87
C GLY A 90 18.82 -10.74 0.51
N ASN A 91 20.05 -11.25 0.48
CA ASN A 91 20.85 -11.44 -0.73
C ASN A 91 20.09 -12.29 -1.76
N VAL A 92 19.29 -11.66 -2.61
CA VAL A 92 18.71 -12.30 -3.77
C VAL A 92 19.81 -12.37 -4.81
N GLU A 93 20.30 -13.57 -5.11
CA GLU A 93 21.11 -13.80 -6.31
C GLU A 93 20.39 -13.17 -7.51
N LEU A 94 20.97 -12.08 -8.03
CA LEU A 94 20.62 -11.47 -9.30
C LEU A 94 20.82 -12.54 -10.38
N GLY A 95 19.76 -13.26 -10.77
CA GLY A 95 19.86 -14.18 -11.91
C GLY A 95 18.88 -15.33 -12.05
N LYS A 96 18.08 -15.71 -11.04
CA LYS A 96 17.17 -16.86 -11.18
C LYS A 96 15.73 -16.56 -10.77
N GLY A 97 14.88 -16.24 -11.75
CA GLY A 97 13.42 -16.20 -11.60
C GLY A 97 12.81 -14.96 -12.24
N ARG A 98 12.42 -15.07 -13.50
CA ARG A 98 11.67 -14.04 -14.24
C ARG A 98 10.24 -13.98 -13.68
N GLY A 99 9.84 -12.85 -13.11
CA GLY A 99 8.42 -12.53 -12.90
C GLY A 99 8.06 -11.98 -11.51
N VAL A 100 8.54 -12.62 -10.42
CA VAL A 100 8.01 -12.37 -9.05
C VAL A 100 8.93 -11.46 -8.20
N LYS A 101 10.11 -11.10 -8.73
CA LYS A 101 11.21 -10.50 -7.95
C LYS A 101 11.29 -8.96 -7.96
N TRP A 102 10.32 -8.29 -8.58
CA TRP A 102 10.41 -6.83 -8.85
C TRP A 102 9.61 -5.97 -7.86
N GLU A 103 8.62 -6.54 -7.19
CA GLU A 103 7.59 -5.80 -6.44
C GLU A 103 8.09 -5.19 -5.12
N GLY A 104 8.88 -5.92 -4.33
CA GLY A 104 9.43 -5.41 -3.05
C GLY A 104 10.47 -4.30 -3.24
N ASN A 105 11.20 -4.31 -4.37
CA ASN A 105 12.23 -3.33 -4.64
C ASN A 105 11.64 -1.95 -4.99
N LEU A 106 10.48 -1.90 -5.67
CA LEU A 106 9.82 -0.65 -6.07
C LEU A 106 9.43 0.25 -4.89
N ILE A 107 8.88 -0.32 -3.81
CA ILE A 107 8.46 0.46 -2.65
C ILE A 107 9.66 0.94 -1.84
N TYR A 108 10.66 0.08 -1.67
CA TYR A 108 11.92 0.46 -1.05
C TYR A 108 12.65 1.54 -1.86
N GLN A 109 12.69 1.42 -3.19
CA GLN A 109 13.26 2.44 -4.07
C GLN A 109 12.49 3.76 -3.99
N LYS A 110 11.15 3.75 -4.00
CA LYS A 110 10.36 5.00 -3.85
C LYS A 110 10.55 5.66 -2.48
N LEU A 111 10.63 4.88 -1.40
CA LEU A 111 10.99 5.37 -0.06
C LEU A 111 12.40 5.97 0.00
N TYR A 112 13.36 5.34 -0.68
CA TYR A 112 14.73 5.82 -0.73
C TYR A 112 14.86 7.11 -1.57
N MET A 113 14.11 7.19 -2.68
CA MET A 113 14.10 8.34 -3.59
C MET A 113 13.32 9.54 -3.06
N SER A 114 12.51 9.39 -2.00
CA SER A 114 11.76 10.50 -1.40
C SER A 114 12.60 11.38 -0.44
N ASP A 115 13.94 11.34 -0.54
CA ASP A 115 14.89 12.19 0.22
C ASP A 115 14.54 12.36 1.71
N THR A 116 14.17 11.25 2.39
CA THR A 116 13.81 11.18 3.82
C THR A 116 12.51 11.89 4.26
N MET A 117 11.77 12.51 3.34
CA MET A 117 10.44 13.11 3.61
C MET A 117 9.34 12.05 3.54
N ASN A 118 9.11 11.34 4.65
CA ASN A 118 8.09 10.29 4.71
C ASN A 118 6.72 10.81 5.18
N ASN A 119 5.95 11.43 4.27
CA ASN A 119 4.57 11.85 4.54
C ASN A 119 3.51 10.85 4.03
N LYS A 120 3.94 9.80 3.32
CA LYS A 120 3.05 8.87 2.60
C LYS A 120 3.07 7.46 3.15
N TYR A 121 4.19 6.99 3.70
CA TYR A 121 4.34 5.59 4.09
C TYR A 121 4.15 5.39 5.59
N ILE A 122 3.22 4.52 5.96
CA ILE A 122 2.85 4.22 7.35
C ILE A 122 3.27 2.76 7.64
N PRO A 123 4.31 2.53 8.46
CA PRO A 123 4.69 1.19 8.85
C PRO A 123 3.69 0.62 9.87
N VAL A 124 3.27 -0.62 9.66
CA VAL A 124 2.36 -1.35 10.55
C VAL A 124 2.91 -2.76 10.76
N VAL A 125 2.78 -3.28 11.97
CA VAL A 125 3.02 -4.69 12.30
C VAL A 125 1.80 -5.23 13.03
N PHE A 126 1.46 -6.49 12.81
CA PHE A 126 0.31 -7.09 13.47
C PHE A 126 0.69 -7.74 14.80
N ASP A 127 1.86 -8.35 14.87
CA ASP A 127 2.39 -8.96 16.09
C ASP A 127 3.87 -8.62 16.30
N GLU A 128 4.35 -8.67 17.55
CA GLU A 128 5.78 -8.46 17.84
C GLU A 128 6.67 -9.55 17.21
N SER A 129 6.15 -10.75 17.01
CA SER A 129 6.86 -11.83 16.31
C SER A 129 7.16 -11.51 14.85
N ASP A 130 6.37 -10.64 14.20
CA ASP A 130 6.61 -10.18 12.83
C ASP A 130 7.86 -9.27 12.72
N LEU A 131 8.33 -8.72 13.84
CA LEU A 131 9.54 -7.89 13.92
C LEU A 131 10.83 -8.69 14.12
N GLN A 132 10.75 -10.01 14.30
CA GLN A 132 11.94 -10.83 14.50
C GLN A 132 12.80 -10.86 13.23
N LYS A 133 14.04 -10.39 13.37
CA LYS A 133 15.04 -10.27 12.30
C LYS A 133 15.65 -11.63 11.95
#